data_AF-A0AAU4WHE7-F1
#
_entry.id   AF-A0AAU4WHE7-F1
#
_cell.length_a   1.000
_cell.length_b   1.000
_cell.length_c   1.000
_cell.angle_alpha   90.00
_cell.angle_beta   90.00
_cell.angle_gamma   90.00
#
_symmetry.space_group_name_H-M   'P 1'
#
loop_
_entity.id
_entity.type
_entity.pdbx_description
1 polymer ?
#
loop_
_entity_poly.entity_id
_entity_poly.type
_entity_poly.pdbx_seq_one_letter_code
_entity_poly.pdbx_strand_id
1 'polypeptide(L)'
;MSVGKERALRFQFSWHPDSIDPLKFASPDDAVTGLWDPTRMRLAESAAIGDNGAISTTRCKSGKGDHFTIALRLTQEGSVLHLRSDIEQFMRAYMPATMKAVGCAPP
;
A
#
# COMPACT_ATOMS: atom_id res chain seq x y z
N MET A 1 -2.28 13.13 3.60
CA MET A 1 -1.80 14.31 2.85
C MET A 1 -2.99 14.92 2.13
N SER A 2 -3.11 16.24 2.12
CA SER A 2 -4.28 16.94 1.57
C SER A 2 -3.82 17.92 0.49
N VAL A 3 -4.53 17.98 -0.63
CA VAL A 3 -4.32 18.99 -1.68
C VAL A 3 -5.62 19.78 -1.78
N GLY A 4 -5.58 21.11 -1.65
CA GLY A 4 -6.76 21.95 -1.86
C GLY A 4 -7.99 21.65 -0.97
N LYS A 5 -7.78 21.21 0.27
CA LYS A 5 -8.79 20.77 1.27
C LYS A 5 -9.42 19.39 1.02
N GLU A 6 -9.10 18.70 -0.07
CA GLU A 6 -9.46 17.29 -0.25
C GLU A 6 -8.36 16.37 0.26
N ARG A 7 -8.75 15.29 0.93
CA ARG A 7 -7.83 14.16 1.14
C ARG A 7 -7.56 13.62 -0.25
N ALA A 8 -6.31 13.60 -0.67
CA ALA A 8 -5.88 13.07 -1.98
C ALA A 8 -5.40 11.60 -1.87
N LEU A 9 -4.97 11.21 -0.66
CA LEU A 9 -4.44 9.89 -0.35
C LEU A 9 -5.11 9.34 0.90
N ARG A 10 -5.52 8.07 0.84
CA ARG A 10 -5.99 7.28 1.98
C ARG A 10 -4.98 6.18 2.27
N PHE A 11 -4.60 6.06 3.54
CA PHE A 11 -3.68 5.04 4.03
C PHE A 11 -4.40 4.13 5.02
N GLN A 12 -4.07 2.84 4.98
CA GLN A 12 -4.37 1.89 6.03
C GLN A 12 -3.13 1.11 6.39
N PHE A 13 -2.96 0.92 7.69
CA PHE A 13 -1.86 0.17 8.29
C PHE A 13 -2.45 -0.99 9.06
N SER A 14 -1.94 -2.18 8.85
CA SER A 14 -2.40 -3.38 9.54
C SER A 14 -1.25 -4.30 9.88
N TRP A 15 -1.41 -5.00 11.01
CA TRP A 15 -0.54 -6.11 11.40
C TRP A 15 -1.32 -7.40 11.26
N HIS A 16 -0.63 -8.44 10.81
CA HIS A 16 -1.19 -9.76 10.61
C HIS A 16 -0.25 -10.81 11.22
N PRO A 17 -0.79 -11.95 11.69
CA PRO A 17 0.02 -13.07 12.18
C PRO A 17 0.62 -13.92 11.06
N ASP A 18 0.24 -13.68 9.80
CA ASP A 18 0.71 -14.41 8.62
C ASP A 18 0.87 -13.46 7.43
N SER A 19 1.63 -13.89 6.42
CA SER A 19 1.77 -13.18 5.15
C SER A 19 0.45 -13.17 4.39
N ILE A 20 0.08 -12.01 3.84
CA ILE A 20 -1.10 -11.87 2.97
C ILE A 20 -0.67 -11.83 1.50
N ASP A 21 -1.54 -12.27 0.58
CA ASP A 21 -1.33 -12.04 -0.85
C ASP A 21 -1.96 -10.70 -1.28
N PRO A 22 -1.18 -9.62 -1.49
CA PRO A 22 -1.73 -8.29 -1.76
C PRO A 22 -2.66 -8.25 -2.98
N LEU A 23 -2.44 -9.15 -3.95
CA LEU A 23 -3.29 -9.23 -5.15
C LEU A 23 -4.68 -9.81 -4.84
N LYS A 24 -4.78 -10.74 -3.88
CA LYS A 24 -6.09 -11.30 -3.45
C LYS A 24 -6.90 -10.30 -2.63
N PHE A 25 -6.22 -9.40 -1.92
CA PHE A 25 -6.86 -8.34 -1.15
C PHE A 25 -7.20 -7.11 -1.99
N ALA A 26 -6.73 -7.05 -3.24
CA ALA A 26 -6.95 -5.94 -4.17
C ALA A 26 -8.39 -5.89 -4.76
N SER A 27 -9.40 -6.36 -4.00
CA SER A 27 -10.79 -6.46 -4.47
C SER A 27 -11.38 -5.07 -4.73
N PRO A 28 -11.89 -4.78 -5.95
CA PRO A 28 -12.34 -3.44 -6.33
C PRO A 28 -13.47 -2.88 -5.45
N ASP A 29 -14.19 -3.74 -4.73
CA ASP A 29 -15.28 -3.37 -3.83
C ASP A 29 -14.81 -2.84 -2.46
N ASP A 30 -13.52 -2.97 -2.11
CA ASP A 30 -12.98 -2.48 -0.84
C ASP A 30 -12.58 -1.00 -0.92
N ALA A 31 -13.01 -0.22 0.09
CA ALA A 31 -12.81 1.23 0.11
C ALA A 31 -11.35 1.68 0.26
N VAL A 32 -10.43 0.78 0.63
CA VAL A 32 -9.00 1.07 0.85
C VAL A 32 -8.08 0.11 0.08
N THR A 33 -8.47 -1.15 -0.07
CA THR A 33 -7.71 -2.14 -0.85
C THR A 33 -8.24 -2.30 -2.28
N GLY A 34 -9.33 -1.64 -2.67
CA GLY A 34 -9.86 -1.69 -4.02
C GLY A 34 -8.99 -1.00 -5.06
N LEU A 35 -8.15 -1.81 -5.70
CA LEU A 35 -7.25 -1.40 -6.76
C LEU A 35 -7.88 -1.60 -8.15
N TRP A 36 -7.60 -0.68 -9.06
CA TRP A 36 -7.99 -0.76 -10.47
C TRP A 36 -6.88 -1.40 -11.30
N ASP A 37 -7.23 -2.42 -12.08
CA ASP A 37 -6.30 -3.24 -12.86
C ASP A 37 -5.06 -3.69 -12.05
N PRO A 38 -5.26 -4.40 -10.92
CA PRO A 38 -4.17 -4.71 -10.02
C PRO A 38 -3.20 -5.72 -10.63
N THR A 39 -1.90 -5.42 -10.52
CA THR A 39 -0.81 -6.29 -10.94
C THR A 39 0.20 -6.45 -9.81
N ARG A 40 1.02 -7.51 -9.84
CA ARG A 40 2.09 -7.70 -8.86
C ARG A 40 3.22 -6.69 -9.10
N MET A 41 3.74 -6.11 -8.02
CA MET A 41 4.89 -5.22 -8.03
C MET A 41 6.03 -5.81 -7.20
N ARG A 42 7.27 -5.65 -7.66
CA ARG A 42 8.46 -6.00 -6.86
C ARG A 42 8.77 -4.89 -5.86
N LEU A 43 8.23 -5.02 -4.65
CA LEU A 43 8.48 -4.15 -3.50
C LEU A 43 8.34 -4.94 -2.20
N ALA A 44 9.24 -4.71 -1.25
CA ALA A 44 9.29 -5.39 0.03
C ALA A 44 9.26 -6.93 -0.15
N GLU A 45 8.45 -7.65 0.63
CA GLU A 45 8.27 -9.09 0.45
C GLU A 45 7.24 -9.41 -0.64
N SER A 46 6.13 -8.68 -0.64
CA SER A 46 5.09 -8.81 -1.65
C SER A 46 4.33 -7.49 -1.78
N ALA A 47 3.94 -7.15 -3.01
CA ALA A 47 3.13 -5.97 -3.28
C ALA A 47 2.22 -6.16 -4.51
N ALA A 48 1.12 -5.42 -4.49
CA ALA A 48 0.24 -5.20 -5.64
C ALA A 48 0.14 -3.70 -5.91
N ILE A 49 0.00 -3.34 -7.18
CA ILE A 49 -0.20 -1.98 -7.64
C ILE A 49 -1.34 -1.94 -8.65
N GLY A 50 -2.17 -0.91 -8.56
CA GLY A 50 -3.17 -0.58 -9.56
C GLY A 50 -3.06 0.90 -9.94
N ASP A 51 -3.93 1.36 -10.83
CA ASP A 51 -3.90 2.75 -11.31
C ASP A 51 -4.24 3.77 -10.22
N ASN A 52 -4.98 3.32 -9.20
CA ASN A 52 -5.50 4.15 -8.13
C ASN A 52 -4.86 3.85 -6.76
N GLY A 53 -3.84 2.99 -6.67
CA GLY A 53 -3.27 2.66 -5.37
C GLY A 53 -2.28 1.50 -5.37
N ALA A 54 -1.85 1.11 -4.18
CA ALA A 54 -0.94 0.00 -3.97
C ALA A 54 -1.13 -0.63 -2.59
N ILE A 55 -0.82 -1.92 -2.48
CA ILE A 55 -0.78 -2.67 -1.23
C ILE A 55 0.60 -3.31 -1.14
N SER A 56 1.33 -3.09 -0.05
CA SER A 56 2.63 -3.71 0.18
C SER A 56 2.66 -4.35 1.55
N THR A 57 3.20 -5.56 1.64
CA THR A 57 3.37 -6.30 2.88
C THR A 57 4.82 -6.75 3.06
N THR A 58 5.24 -6.83 4.31
CA THR A 58 6.59 -7.26 4.68
C THR A 58 6.58 -7.90 6.06
N ARG A 59 7.56 -8.76 6.33
CA ARG A 59 7.82 -9.25 7.68
C ARG A 59 8.26 -8.12 8.60
N CYS A 60 7.57 -8.00 9.72
CA CYS A 60 7.78 -6.99 10.75
C CYS A 60 7.23 -7.54 12.07
N LYS A 61 8.11 -8.19 12.85
CA LYS A 61 7.74 -8.79 14.14
C LYS A 61 7.41 -7.70 15.15
N SER A 62 6.18 -7.73 15.65
CA SER A 62 5.69 -6.85 16.70
C SER A 62 4.75 -7.63 17.64
N GLY A 63 4.38 -7.04 18.77
CA GLY A 63 3.35 -7.63 19.65
C GLY A 63 1.95 -7.73 19.02
N LYS A 64 1.76 -7.22 17.79
CA LYS A 64 0.48 -7.19 17.06
C LYS A 64 0.41 -8.16 15.88
N GLY A 65 1.52 -8.84 15.56
CA GLY A 65 1.66 -9.68 14.38
C GLY A 65 3.10 -9.71 13.88
N ASP A 66 3.38 -10.61 12.94
CA ASP A 66 4.70 -10.81 12.35
C ASP A 66 4.82 -10.24 10.92
N HIS A 67 3.71 -9.77 10.33
CA HIS A 67 3.66 -9.05 9.06
C HIS A 67 3.00 -7.69 9.22
N PHE A 68 3.53 -6.72 8.49
CA PHE A 68 2.99 -5.36 8.40
C PHE A 68 2.59 -5.06 6.96
N THR A 69 1.41 -4.50 6.79
CA THR A 69 0.84 -4.13 5.50
C THR A 69 0.51 -2.64 5.46
N ILE A 70 0.90 -2.00 4.35
CA ILE A 70 0.45 -0.65 3.97
C ILE A 70 -0.45 -0.79 2.76
N ALA A 71 -1.68 -0.28 2.86
CA ALA A 71 -2.55 -0.02 1.71
C ALA A 71 -2.64 1.49 1.47
N LEU A 72 -2.42 1.91 0.22
CA LEU A 72 -2.53 3.27 -0.27
C LEU A 72 -3.59 3.31 -1.36
N ARG A 73 -4.53 4.25 -1.26
CA ARG A 73 -5.52 4.53 -2.29
C ARG A 73 -5.60 6.01 -2.58
N LEU A 74 -5.66 6.37 -3.85
CA LEU A 74 -6.02 7.69 -4.32
C LEU A 74 -7.54 7.87 -4.13
N THR A 75 -7.92 9.01 -3.57
CA THR A 75 -9.33 9.36 -3.33
C THR A 75 -9.93 10.21 -4.45
N GLN A 76 -9.14 10.52 -5.48
CA GLN A 76 -9.55 11.39 -6.57
C GLN A 76 -10.44 10.62 -7.56
N GLU A 77 -11.59 11.21 -7.89
CA GLU A 77 -12.46 10.74 -8.98
C GLU A 77 -11.97 11.38 -10.29
N GLY A 78 -11.27 10.62 -11.12
CA GLY A 78 -10.68 11.12 -12.37
C GLY A 78 -9.81 10.08 -13.06
N SER A 79 -9.20 10.44 -14.21
CA SER A 79 -8.29 9.54 -14.92
C SER A 79 -6.99 9.37 -14.14
N VAL A 80 -6.86 8.23 -13.46
CA VAL A 80 -5.68 7.85 -12.67
C VAL A 80 -4.72 6.92 -13.43
N LEU A 81 -5.02 6.61 -14.70
CA LEU A 81 -4.23 5.70 -15.57
C LEU A 81 -2.74 6.08 -15.63
N HIS A 82 -2.41 7.37 -15.51
CA HIS A 82 -1.02 7.84 -15.58
C HIS A 82 -0.28 7.81 -14.24
N LEU A 83 -0.98 7.59 -13.13
CA LEU A 83 -0.42 7.70 -11.78
C LEU A 83 0.25 6.42 -11.29
N ARG A 84 0.09 5.29 -11.98
CA ARG A 84 0.69 4.01 -11.59
C ARG A 84 2.20 4.13 -11.33
N SER A 85 2.94 4.81 -12.20
CA SER A 85 4.39 5.01 -12.02
C SER A 85 4.72 5.89 -10.80
N ASP A 86 3.91 6.93 -10.54
CA ASP A 86 4.11 7.84 -9.41
C ASP A 86 3.79 7.15 -8.08
N ILE A 87 2.73 6.34 -8.06
CA ILE A 87 2.35 5.50 -6.92
C ILE A 87 3.46 4.49 -6.60
N GLU A 88 4.01 3.83 -7.63
CA GLU A 88 5.15 2.94 -7.47
C GLU A 88 6.34 3.66 -6.83
N GLN A 89 6.75 4.80 -7.40
CA GLN A 89 7.88 5.56 -6.89
C GLN A 89 7.65 6.04 -5.46
N PHE A 90 6.44 6.50 -5.16
CA PHE A 90 6.03 6.88 -3.82
C PHE A 90 6.15 5.70 -2.85
N MET A 91 5.58 4.53 -3.19
CA MET A 91 5.60 3.37 -2.31
C MET A 91 7.02 2.82 -2.09
N ARG A 92 7.88 2.90 -3.11
CA ARG A 92 9.31 2.54 -2.99
C ARG A 92 10.05 3.40 -1.95
N ALA A 93 9.70 4.67 -1.83
CA ALA A 93 10.25 5.55 -0.80
C ALA A 93 9.54 5.41 0.55
N TYR A 94 8.21 5.26 0.53
CA TYR A 94 7.37 5.32 1.71
C TYR A 94 7.40 4.04 2.56
N MET A 95 7.45 2.87 1.93
CA MET A 95 7.45 1.58 2.63
C MET A 95 8.67 1.44 3.56
N PRO A 96 9.93 1.65 3.12
CA PRO A 96 11.09 1.56 4.00
C PRO A 96 11.08 2.62 5.12
N ALA A 97 10.64 3.84 4.81
CA ALA A 97 10.52 4.91 5.80
C ALA A 97 9.50 4.58 6.88
N THR A 98 8.35 4.02 6.50
CA THR A 98 7.29 3.59 7.43
C THR A 98 7.77 2.43 8.29
N MET A 99 8.44 1.43 7.71
CA MET A 99 9.02 0.31 8.46
C MET A 99 9.96 0.81 9.55
N LYS A 100 10.87 1.74 9.21
CA LYS A 100 11.76 2.37 10.19
C LYS A 100 10.98 3.09 11.30
N ALA A 101 9.91 3.80 10.95
CA ALA A 101 9.08 4.54 11.91
C ALA A 101 8.31 3.61 12.87
N VAL A 102 7.89 2.44 12.41
CA VAL A 102 7.19 1.44 13.25
C VAL A 102 8.14 0.49 13.98
N GLY A 103 9.46 0.74 13.92
CA GLY A 103 10.47 -0.04 14.64
C GLY A 103 10.88 -1.35 13.96
N CYS A 104 10.56 -1.51 12.67
CA CYS A 104 10.97 -2.65 11.88
C CYS A 104 12.13 -2.27 10.97
N ALA A 105 13.24 -2.99 11.09
CA ALA A 105 14.34 -2.86 10.14
C ALA A 105 13.91 -3.42 8.78
N PRO A 106 14.25 -2.77 7.66
CA PRO A 106 14.20 -3.42 6.37
C PRO A 106 15.08 -4.68 6.37
N PRO A 107 14.65 -5.76 5.69
CA PRO A 107 15.56 -6.86 5.40
C PRO A 107 16.77 -6.38 4.56
#